data_AF-A0A5R9FTY4-F1
#
_entry.id   AF-A0A5R9FTY4-F1
#
_cell.length_a   1.000
_cell.length_b   1.000
_cell.length_c   1.000
_cell.angle_alpha   90.00
_cell.angle_beta   90.00
_cell.angle_gamma   90.00
#
_symmetry.space_group_name_H-M   'P 1'
#
loop_
_entity.id
_entity.type
_entity.pdbx_description
1 polymer ?
#
loop_
_entity_poly.entity_id
_entity_poly.type
_entity_poly.pdbx_seq_one_letter_code
_entity_poly.pdbx_strand_id
1 'polypeptide(L)'
;MAGWLRKNNGFWRITALGREALREHPDATDFYDGARAAYNYWQTHRHGFAYAQKLVGAIPAERWLDLDTLAAETRLDRRPLAHWLWGARPKGAQWVHDAQATVAPEVWADDTERAEFFAELDDWERYGEEPRPIDVAELQTLLTQEDTKAPHAPSAWLLRGVYANDALGWFAEGFCQLAADRLGYVDGPTSAEELRLRVEEGYRHLPTSQREELTATFQTFLNRMHPGDLVCTLNEGAFYLGTITGPAEYGNDGTPPLLQRDVDWMDVAIAQADLPEEVQGRLASQHDIVDMTSLMDVLTGLTPIAHPDDDSRAEQAEAEGPSRSGRELRLPDPTLAEELLVTADWLTEVRDLLQDRQQVIFYGPPGTGKTYLAQHIAEHLAGDPRAVKLVQFHPSYAYEDFFEGFRPAVRSEDGTGTLTFALRPGPFRKLVDLAEEDPSTPYFLIIDEINRANLAKVFGELYFVLEYRNRPVDLQYSGEFHLPRNVFVIGTMNTADRSIALVDAAMRRRFAFVALHPDEEPTDGMLARWIEQRTKDGQITPAEDVAALHQELNRRIEDKDFRIGPSYLMRPSVYAAGGLKRLWRTAILPLLEEHHYGDDSVNVEARYGLAALRRAVSGGGS
;
A
#
# COMPACT_ATOMS: atom_id res chain seq x y z
N MET A 1 -22.77 0.95 -12.84
CA MET A 1 -23.71 1.49 -11.83
C MET A 1 -25.03 1.95 -12.42
N ALA A 2 -25.09 2.61 -13.58
CA ALA A 2 -26.37 2.82 -14.28
C ALA A 2 -26.99 1.54 -14.87
N GLY A 3 -26.26 0.42 -14.82
CA GLY A 3 -26.66 -0.86 -15.38
C GLY A 3 -26.53 -0.98 -16.90
N TRP A 4 -25.99 0.03 -17.58
CA TRP A 4 -25.98 0.15 -19.06
C TRP A 4 -24.89 -0.63 -19.79
N LEU A 5 -23.79 -0.96 -19.10
CA LEU A 5 -22.68 -1.73 -19.63
C LEU A 5 -22.32 -2.82 -18.62
N ARG A 6 -22.07 -4.03 -19.12
CA ARG A 6 -21.60 -5.18 -18.34
C ARG A 6 -20.31 -5.71 -18.96
N LYS A 7 -19.34 -6.09 -18.13
CA LYS A 7 -18.12 -6.76 -18.57
C LYS A 7 -18.31 -8.27 -18.41
N ASN A 8 -18.18 -9.03 -19.50
CA ASN A 8 -18.22 -10.48 -19.48
C ASN A 8 -17.01 -11.05 -20.24
N ASN A 9 -16.25 -11.96 -19.63
CA ASN A 9 -15.03 -12.56 -20.19
C ASN A 9 -14.03 -11.55 -20.79
N GLY A 10 -13.83 -10.41 -20.11
CA GLY A 10 -12.91 -9.36 -20.56
C GLY A 10 -13.50 -8.35 -21.55
N PHE A 11 -14.68 -8.59 -22.12
CA PHE A 11 -15.33 -7.70 -23.11
C PHE A 11 -16.48 -6.91 -22.49
N TRP A 12 -16.57 -5.63 -22.85
CA TRP A 12 -17.72 -4.79 -22.49
C TRP A 12 -18.86 -5.00 -23.49
N ARG A 13 -20.06 -5.27 -22.97
CA ARG A 13 -21.30 -5.37 -23.73
C ARG A 13 -22.31 -4.37 -23.19
N ILE A 14 -23.07 -3.77 -24.11
CA ILE A 14 -24.22 -2.93 -23.77
C ILE A 14 -25.38 -3.82 -23.32
N THR A 15 -25.95 -3.50 -22.16
CA THR A 15 -27.11 -4.23 -21.61
C THR A 15 -28.41 -3.75 -22.27
N ALA A 16 -29.54 -4.45 -22.08
CA ALA A 16 -30.85 -3.93 -22.46
C ALA A 16 -31.10 -2.50 -21.96
N LEU A 17 -30.79 -2.24 -20.69
CA LEU A 17 -30.91 -0.91 -20.07
C LEU A 17 -30.05 0.14 -20.78
N GLY A 18 -28.85 -0.25 -21.23
CA GLY A 18 -27.99 0.65 -22.01
C GLY A 18 -28.52 0.92 -23.41
N ARG A 19 -29.12 -0.08 -24.06
CA ARG A 19 -29.75 0.09 -25.38
C ARG A 19 -31.02 0.92 -25.31
N GLU A 20 -31.78 0.79 -24.21
CA GLU A 20 -32.93 1.64 -23.93
C GLU A 20 -32.51 3.07 -23.63
N ALA A 21 -31.49 3.29 -22.81
CA ALA A 21 -30.94 4.63 -22.56
C ALA A 21 -30.46 5.30 -23.86
N LEU A 22 -29.87 4.56 -24.80
CA LEU A 22 -29.51 5.08 -26.13
C LEU A 22 -30.73 5.42 -27.00
N ARG A 23 -31.88 4.76 -26.80
CA ARG A 23 -33.13 5.08 -27.50
C ARG A 23 -33.84 6.28 -26.89
N GLU A 24 -33.84 6.38 -25.56
CA GLU A 24 -34.46 7.48 -24.80
C GLU A 24 -33.67 8.79 -24.93
N HIS A 25 -32.34 8.70 -25.12
CA HIS A 25 -31.44 9.85 -25.26
C HIS A 25 -30.68 9.81 -26.59
N PRO A 26 -31.30 10.26 -27.70
CA PRO A 26 -30.67 10.24 -29.02
C PRO A 26 -29.56 11.30 -29.19
N ASP A 27 -29.54 12.33 -28.33
CA ASP A 27 -28.45 13.32 -28.27
C ASP A 27 -27.35 12.89 -27.29
N ALA A 28 -26.09 13.10 -27.67
CA ALA A 28 -24.94 12.70 -26.86
C ALA A 28 -24.84 13.45 -25.52
N THR A 29 -25.34 14.69 -25.46
CA THR A 29 -25.36 15.53 -24.26
C THR A 29 -26.40 15.00 -23.27
N ASP A 30 -27.62 14.75 -23.75
CA ASP A 30 -28.71 14.21 -22.95
C ASP A 30 -28.37 12.82 -22.40
N PHE A 31 -27.70 11.99 -23.19
CA PHE A 31 -27.22 10.68 -22.75
C PHE A 31 -26.17 10.79 -21.65
N TYR A 32 -25.24 11.74 -21.78
CA TYR A 32 -24.19 11.96 -20.79
C TYR A 32 -24.76 12.51 -19.48
N ASP A 33 -25.73 13.41 -19.54
CA ASP A 33 -26.40 13.96 -18.37
C ASP A 33 -27.21 12.89 -17.62
N GLY A 34 -27.92 12.02 -18.36
CA GLY A 34 -28.59 10.85 -17.79
C GLY A 34 -27.60 9.88 -17.11
N ALA A 35 -26.46 9.59 -17.75
CA ALA A 35 -25.41 8.75 -17.16
C ALA A 35 -24.83 9.35 -15.87
N ARG A 36 -24.60 10.65 -15.87
CA ARG A 36 -24.06 11.41 -14.74
C ARG A 36 -25.04 11.46 -13.58
N ALA A 37 -26.33 11.67 -13.85
CA ALA A 37 -27.38 11.64 -12.83
C ALA A 37 -27.46 10.27 -12.14
N ALA A 38 -27.45 9.18 -12.91
CA ALA A 38 -27.46 7.82 -12.36
C ALA A 38 -26.19 7.51 -11.53
N TYR A 39 -25.02 8.00 -11.97
CA TYR A 39 -23.78 7.86 -11.21
C TYR A 39 -23.78 8.66 -9.91
N ASN A 40 -24.23 9.91 -9.95
CA ASN A 40 -24.35 10.77 -8.78
C ASN A 40 -25.32 10.16 -7.76
N TYR A 41 -26.46 9.64 -8.21
CA TYR A 41 -27.42 8.97 -7.35
C TYR A 41 -26.77 7.79 -6.61
N TRP A 42 -26.04 6.94 -7.33
CA TRP A 42 -25.31 5.83 -6.71
C TRP A 42 -24.25 6.31 -5.72
N GLN A 43 -23.50 7.37 -6.04
CA GLN A 43 -22.47 7.92 -5.13
C GLN A 43 -23.09 8.40 -3.82
N THR A 44 -24.20 9.14 -3.90
CA THR A 44 -24.89 9.68 -2.72
C THR A 44 -25.48 8.56 -1.85
N HIS A 45 -25.92 7.45 -2.45
CA HIS A 45 -26.56 6.33 -1.74
C HIS A 45 -25.68 5.08 -1.65
N ARG A 46 -24.34 5.25 -1.69
CA ARG A 46 -23.37 4.14 -1.74
C ARG A 46 -23.55 3.12 -0.60
N HIS A 47 -23.87 3.60 0.60
CA HIS A 47 -24.13 2.73 1.76
C HIS A 47 -25.40 1.88 1.58
N GLY A 48 -26.47 2.45 1.02
CA GLY A 48 -27.70 1.72 0.71
C GLY A 48 -27.46 0.62 -0.32
N PHE A 49 -26.69 0.89 -1.38
CA PHE A 49 -26.32 -0.13 -2.37
C PHE A 49 -25.40 -1.23 -1.80
N ALA A 50 -24.48 -0.88 -0.90
CA ALA A 50 -23.64 -1.87 -0.21
C ALA A 50 -24.48 -2.77 0.71
N TYR A 51 -25.48 -2.21 1.40
CA TYR A 51 -26.41 -2.98 2.22
C TYR A 51 -27.34 -3.85 1.38
N ALA A 52 -27.86 -3.33 0.26
CA ALA A 52 -28.64 -4.12 -0.70
C ALA A 52 -27.84 -5.32 -1.22
N GLN A 53 -26.55 -5.15 -1.50
CA GLN A 53 -25.67 -6.25 -1.91
C GLN A 53 -25.54 -7.35 -0.85
N LYS A 54 -25.48 -6.99 0.43
CA LYS A 54 -25.45 -7.96 1.52
C LYS A 54 -26.76 -8.73 1.63
N LEU A 55 -27.89 -8.01 1.66
CA LEU A 55 -29.22 -8.62 1.75
C LEU A 55 -29.49 -9.58 0.58
N VAL A 56 -29.22 -9.12 -0.64
CA VAL A 56 -29.43 -9.92 -1.86
C VAL A 56 -28.52 -11.14 -1.91
N GLY A 57 -27.27 -11.01 -1.45
CA GLY A 57 -26.33 -12.13 -1.39
C GLY A 57 -26.69 -13.21 -0.38
N ALA A 58 -27.49 -12.87 0.65
CA ALA A 58 -27.93 -13.77 1.71
C ALA A 58 -29.26 -14.47 1.41
N ILE A 59 -29.91 -14.19 0.27
CA ILE A 59 -31.16 -14.86 -0.09
C ILE A 59 -30.88 -16.34 -0.41
N PRO A 60 -31.47 -17.30 0.32
CA PRO A 60 -31.30 -18.73 0.04
C PRO A 60 -31.88 -19.11 -1.32
N ALA A 61 -31.36 -20.18 -1.92
CA ALA A 61 -31.72 -20.62 -3.28
C ALA A 61 -33.20 -21.06 -3.47
N GLU A 62 -34.00 -21.15 -2.41
CA GLU A 62 -35.41 -21.55 -2.43
C GLU A 62 -36.35 -20.41 -2.00
N ARG A 63 -35.81 -19.22 -1.78
CA ARG A 63 -36.56 -18.05 -1.29
C ARG A 63 -36.42 -16.88 -2.26
N TRP A 64 -37.37 -15.95 -2.19
CA TRP A 64 -37.30 -14.71 -2.95
C TRP A 64 -37.68 -13.48 -2.12
N LEU A 65 -37.06 -12.34 -2.46
CA LEU A 65 -37.31 -11.06 -1.82
C LEU A 65 -38.03 -10.12 -2.79
N ASP A 66 -39.05 -9.42 -2.31
CA ASP A 66 -39.74 -8.41 -3.09
C ASP A 66 -38.88 -7.15 -3.27
N LEU A 67 -38.82 -6.63 -4.49
CA LEU A 67 -38.01 -5.46 -4.85
C LEU A 67 -38.43 -4.21 -4.08
N ASP A 68 -39.75 -3.98 -3.91
CA ASP A 68 -40.25 -2.78 -3.24
C ASP A 68 -39.90 -2.83 -1.74
N THR A 69 -39.92 -4.03 -1.17
CA THR A 69 -39.45 -4.30 0.19
C THR A 69 -37.94 -4.03 0.33
N LEU A 70 -37.12 -4.51 -0.61
CA LEU A 70 -35.68 -4.23 -0.64
C LEU A 70 -35.38 -2.74 -0.79
N ALA A 71 -36.14 -2.03 -1.64
CA ALA A 71 -36.02 -0.59 -1.85
C ALA A 71 -36.33 0.19 -0.57
N ALA A 72 -37.44 -0.16 0.09
CA ALA A 72 -37.85 0.46 1.34
C ALA A 72 -36.80 0.26 2.46
N GLU A 73 -36.30 -0.97 2.60
CA GLU A 73 -35.31 -1.33 3.62
C GLU A 73 -33.98 -0.60 3.40
N THR A 74 -33.51 -0.55 2.16
CA THR A 74 -32.22 0.07 1.81
C THR A 74 -32.30 1.58 1.64
N ARG A 75 -33.51 2.16 1.74
CA ARG A 75 -33.81 3.57 1.47
C ARG A 75 -33.31 4.02 0.08
N LEU A 76 -33.41 3.12 -0.90
CA LEU A 76 -33.07 3.37 -2.29
C LEU A 76 -34.32 3.56 -3.12
N ASP A 77 -34.22 4.41 -4.14
CA ASP A 77 -35.26 4.57 -5.13
C ASP A 77 -35.35 3.26 -5.95
N ARG A 78 -36.58 2.81 -6.14
CA ARG A 78 -36.91 1.56 -6.85
C ARG A 78 -36.21 1.43 -8.19
N ARG A 79 -36.21 2.50 -9.01
CA ARG A 79 -35.68 2.48 -10.39
C ARG A 79 -34.13 2.39 -10.43
N PRO A 80 -33.36 3.19 -9.69
CA PRO A 80 -31.92 2.98 -9.55
C PRO A 80 -31.52 1.62 -8.98
N LEU A 81 -32.24 1.13 -7.97
CA LEU A 81 -31.99 -0.20 -7.38
C LEU A 81 -32.20 -1.32 -8.39
N ALA A 82 -33.33 -1.27 -9.11
CA ALA A 82 -33.63 -2.11 -10.25
C ALA A 82 -32.51 -2.14 -11.30
N HIS A 83 -32.10 -0.96 -11.77
CA HIS A 83 -31.05 -0.85 -12.79
C HIS A 83 -29.71 -1.45 -12.33
N TRP A 84 -29.38 -1.31 -11.04
CA TRP A 84 -28.20 -1.92 -10.46
C TRP A 84 -28.32 -3.44 -10.36
N LEU A 85 -29.42 -3.97 -9.82
CA LEU A 85 -29.66 -5.41 -9.68
C LEU A 85 -29.52 -6.13 -11.03
N TRP A 86 -30.17 -5.61 -12.06
CA TRP A 86 -30.27 -6.34 -13.33
C TRP A 86 -29.19 -5.97 -14.35
N GLY A 87 -28.57 -4.80 -14.21
CA GLY A 87 -27.42 -4.40 -15.01
C GLY A 87 -26.09 -4.93 -14.48
N ALA A 88 -25.85 -4.84 -13.16
CA ALA A 88 -24.62 -5.32 -12.54
C ALA A 88 -24.66 -6.81 -12.18
N ARG A 89 -25.86 -7.36 -11.94
CA ARG A 89 -26.12 -8.76 -11.57
C ARG A 89 -25.25 -9.25 -10.39
N PRO A 90 -25.38 -8.63 -9.19
CA PRO A 90 -24.72 -9.15 -8.00
C PRO A 90 -25.23 -10.57 -7.67
N LYS A 91 -24.42 -11.35 -6.95
CA LYS A 91 -24.79 -12.70 -6.50
C LYS A 91 -26.11 -12.63 -5.72
N GLY A 92 -27.09 -13.45 -6.11
CA GLY A 92 -28.42 -13.49 -5.48
C GLY A 92 -29.46 -12.58 -6.12
N ALA A 93 -29.08 -11.75 -7.11
CA ALA A 93 -30.02 -10.86 -7.81
C ALA A 93 -31.16 -11.61 -8.51
N GLN A 94 -30.96 -12.89 -8.85
CA GLN A 94 -31.99 -13.75 -9.41
C GLN A 94 -33.14 -14.06 -8.44
N TRP A 95 -32.94 -13.86 -7.14
CA TRP A 95 -33.93 -14.10 -6.09
C TRP A 95 -34.70 -12.84 -5.70
N VAL A 96 -34.53 -11.73 -6.44
CA VAL A 96 -35.30 -10.50 -6.21
C VAL A 96 -36.38 -10.38 -7.28
N HIS A 97 -37.64 -10.37 -6.87
CA HIS A 97 -38.81 -10.38 -7.75
C HIS A 97 -39.72 -9.17 -7.51
N ASP A 98 -40.65 -8.93 -8.43
CA ASP A 98 -41.78 -8.03 -8.19
C ASP A 98 -42.91 -8.72 -7.38
N ALA A 99 -43.93 -7.95 -7.00
CA ALA A 99 -45.07 -8.41 -6.20
C ALA A 99 -45.90 -9.56 -6.84
N GLN A 100 -45.62 -9.94 -8.09
CA GLN A 100 -46.24 -11.07 -8.79
C GLN A 100 -45.30 -12.29 -8.90
N ALA A 101 -44.19 -12.30 -8.15
CA ALA A 101 -43.12 -13.30 -8.23
C ALA A 101 -42.49 -13.42 -9.63
N THR A 102 -42.63 -12.39 -10.46
CA THR A 102 -42.02 -12.31 -11.78
C THR A 102 -40.77 -11.43 -11.73
N VAL A 103 -39.77 -11.73 -12.58
CA VAL A 103 -38.67 -10.79 -12.77
C VAL A 103 -39.23 -9.60 -13.55
N ALA A 104 -39.22 -8.41 -12.93
CA ALA A 104 -39.94 -7.23 -13.41
C ALA A 104 -39.88 -7.05 -14.94
N PRO A 105 -41.03 -6.96 -15.64
CA PRO A 105 -41.07 -6.90 -17.11
C PRO A 105 -40.46 -5.62 -17.69
N GLU A 106 -40.30 -4.59 -16.86
CA GLU A 106 -39.71 -3.26 -17.16
C GLU A 106 -38.20 -3.31 -17.50
N VAL A 107 -37.59 -4.50 -17.49
CA VAL A 107 -36.14 -4.69 -17.50
C VAL A 107 -35.65 -5.46 -18.73
N TRP A 108 -36.55 -6.10 -19.48
CA TRP A 108 -36.21 -6.93 -20.64
C TRP A 108 -36.56 -6.20 -21.93
N ALA A 109 -35.55 -5.85 -22.74
CA ALA A 109 -35.80 -5.24 -24.04
C ALA A 109 -36.13 -6.27 -25.14
N ASP A 110 -35.73 -7.55 -25.01
CA ASP A 110 -36.06 -8.62 -25.95
C ASP A 110 -36.01 -10.04 -25.33
N ASP A 111 -36.69 -11.00 -25.97
CA ASP A 111 -36.85 -12.40 -25.51
C ASP A 111 -35.53 -13.21 -25.44
N THR A 112 -34.49 -12.79 -26.15
CA THR A 112 -33.17 -13.45 -26.23
C THR A 112 -32.35 -13.20 -24.96
N GLU A 113 -32.34 -11.97 -24.43
CA GLU A 113 -31.64 -11.65 -23.17
C GLU A 113 -32.31 -12.35 -21.97
N ARG A 114 -33.64 -12.50 -22.04
CA ARG A 114 -34.40 -13.33 -21.09
C ARG A 114 -33.96 -14.79 -21.17
N ALA A 115 -33.88 -15.34 -22.38
CA ALA A 115 -33.43 -16.72 -22.59
C ALA A 115 -31.97 -16.95 -22.16
N GLU A 116 -31.04 -16.01 -22.42
CA GLU A 116 -29.65 -16.09 -21.96
C GLU A 116 -29.53 -16.06 -20.43
N PHE A 117 -30.32 -15.23 -19.75
CA PHE A 117 -30.35 -15.19 -18.28
C PHE A 117 -30.84 -16.51 -17.68
N PHE A 118 -31.92 -17.09 -18.23
CA PHE A 118 -32.42 -18.38 -17.77
C PHE A 118 -31.53 -19.56 -18.19
N ALA A 119 -30.79 -19.47 -19.30
CA ALA A 119 -29.78 -20.46 -19.70
C ALA A 119 -28.49 -20.40 -18.85
N GLU A 120 -28.14 -19.25 -18.26
CA GLU A 120 -27.10 -19.17 -17.22
C GLU A 120 -27.58 -19.79 -15.88
N LEU A 121 -28.89 -19.99 -15.71
CA LEU A 121 -29.56 -20.55 -14.53
C LEU A 121 -30.01 -22.02 -14.72
N ASP A 122 -29.48 -22.72 -15.73
CA ASP A 122 -29.93 -24.04 -16.22
C ASP A 122 -29.67 -25.22 -15.23
N ASP A 123 -30.25 -25.13 -14.03
CA ASP A 123 -30.54 -26.27 -13.13
C ASP A 123 -31.88 -26.04 -12.38
N TRP A 124 -32.81 -25.25 -12.97
CA TRP A 124 -34.11 -24.94 -12.34
C TRP A 124 -35.13 -26.09 -12.41
N GLU A 125 -34.95 -27.05 -13.31
CA GLU A 125 -35.76 -28.29 -13.35
C GLU A 125 -35.54 -29.21 -12.14
N ARG A 126 -34.64 -28.87 -11.21
CA ARG A 126 -34.26 -29.71 -10.07
C ARG A 126 -35.05 -29.49 -8.78
N TYR A 127 -35.76 -28.36 -8.62
CA TYR A 127 -36.27 -27.95 -7.30
C TYR A 127 -37.75 -28.25 -7.01
N GLY A 128 -38.57 -28.61 -8.00
CA GLY A 128 -39.90 -29.23 -7.79
C GLY A 128 -40.97 -28.45 -6.98
N GLU A 129 -40.65 -27.33 -6.34
CA GLU A 129 -41.55 -26.49 -5.52
C GLU A 129 -41.41 -25.00 -5.88
N GLU A 130 -42.51 -24.25 -5.79
CA GLU A 130 -42.51 -22.79 -5.99
C GLU A 130 -41.71 -22.08 -4.87
N PRO A 131 -40.78 -21.16 -5.21
CA PRO A 131 -39.98 -20.46 -4.22
C PRO A 131 -40.84 -19.58 -3.31
N ARG A 132 -40.53 -19.54 -2.02
CA ARG A 132 -41.35 -18.85 -1.00
C ARG A 132 -40.80 -17.45 -0.68
N PRO A 133 -41.64 -16.46 -0.40
CA PRO A 133 -41.16 -15.13 -0.02
C PRO A 133 -40.34 -15.20 1.28
N ILE A 134 -39.27 -14.41 1.37
CA ILE A 134 -38.52 -14.16 2.60
C ILE A 134 -38.68 -12.71 3.02
N ASP A 135 -38.92 -12.49 4.30
CA ASP A 135 -38.98 -11.14 4.84
C ASP A 135 -37.59 -10.64 5.24
N VAL A 136 -37.45 -9.32 5.35
CA VAL A 136 -36.17 -8.67 5.65
C VAL A 136 -35.68 -9.00 7.06
N ALA A 137 -36.58 -9.19 8.03
CA ALA A 137 -36.19 -9.49 9.41
C ALA A 137 -35.62 -10.92 9.53
N GLU A 138 -36.15 -11.87 8.77
CA GLU A 138 -35.65 -13.23 8.62
C GLU A 138 -34.30 -13.22 7.90
N LEU A 139 -34.14 -12.42 6.84
CA LEU A 139 -32.84 -12.19 6.18
C LEU A 139 -31.79 -11.57 7.10
N GLN A 140 -32.17 -10.58 7.90
CA GLN A 140 -31.31 -9.99 8.91
C GLN A 140 -30.91 -11.03 9.96
N THR A 141 -31.87 -11.85 10.42
CA THR A 141 -31.59 -12.94 11.36
C THR A 141 -30.65 -13.98 10.75
N LEU A 142 -30.83 -14.33 9.47
CA LEU A 142 -29.94 -15.23 8.75
C LEU A 142 -28.55 -14.63 8.56
N LEU A 143 -28.43 -13.33 8.30
CA LEU A 143 -27.15 -12.62 8.25
C LEU A 143 -26.45 -12.67 9.62
N THR A 144 -27.18 -12.45 10.71
CA THR A 144 -26.62 -12.56 12.08
C THR A 144 -26.27 -14.00 12.46
N GLN A 145 -26.99 -15.00 11.91
CA GLN A 145 -26.70 -16.43 12.11
C GLN A 145 -25.63 -16.98 11.15
N GLU A 146 -25.40 -16.36 9.99
CA GLU A 146 -24.27 -16.65 9.10
C GLU A 146 -22.98 -16.01 9.61
N ASP A 147 -23.04 -14.84 10.23
CA ASP A 147 -21.91 -14.20 10.93
C ASP A 147 -21.42 -15.05 12.14
N THR A 148 -22.23 -16.00 12.63
CA THR A 148 -21.84 -16.98 13.65
C THR A 148 -21.42 -18.36 13.08
N LYS A 149 -21.50 -18.56 11.75
CA LYS A 149 -21.12 -19.83 11.08
C LYS A 149 -20.06 -19.69 9.99
N ALA A 150 -19.68 -18.49 9.58
CA ALA A 150 -18.44 -18.28 8.85
C ALA A 150 -17.26 -18.52 9.81
N PRO A 151 -16.19 -19.22 9.43
CA PRO A 151 -15.02 -19.35 10.29
C PRO A 151 -14.45 -17.95 10.53
N HIS A 152 -14.57 -17.46 11.77
CA HIS A 152 -13.88 -16.26 12.22
C HIS A 152 -12.40 -16.49 11.96
N ALA A 153 -11.78 -15.69 11.10
CA ALA A 153 -10.34 -15.73 10.95
C ALA A 153 -9.76 -15.31 12.31
N PRO A 154 -8.93 -16.15 12.95
CA PRO A 154 -8.46 -15.87 14.30
C PRO A 154 -7.83 -14.47 14.31
N SER A 155 -8.26 -13.64 15.25
CA SER A 155 -7.77 -12.27 15.45
C SER A 155 -7.06 -12.16 16.80
N ALA A 156 -6.14 -11.20 16.92
CA ALA A 156 -5.36 -11.03 18.14
C ALA A 156 -5.50 -9.60 18.67
N TRP A 157 -5.63 -9.46 19.98
CA TRP A 157 -5.95 -8.18 20.63
C TRP A 157 -5.04 -7.92 21.84
N LEU A 158 -4.48 -6.72 21.95
CA LEU A 158 -3.88 -6.24 23.21
C LEU A 158 -4.97 -5.53 23.99
N LEU A 159 -5.19 -5.94 25.24
CA LEU A 159 -6.11 -5.29 26.17
C LEU A 159 -5.33 -4.66 27.32
N ARG A 160 -5.56 -3.38 27.62
CA ARG A 160 -4.99 -2.72 28.80
C ARG A 160 -6.01 -2.73 29.95
N GLY A 161 -5.58 -3.18 31.12
CA GLY A 161 -6.42 -3.27 32.31
C GLY A 161 -6.91 -1.91 32.79
N VAL A 162 -8.10 -1.90 33.40
CA VAL A 162 -8.80 -0.73 33.93
C VAL A 162 -8.01 -0.03 35.06
N TYR A 163 -7.18 -0.78 35.78
CA TYR A 163 -6.27 -0.27 36.80
C TYR A 163 -4.89 -0.88 36.61
N ALA A 164 -3.85 -0.05 36.72
CA ALA A 164 -2.45 -0.41 36.46
C ALA A 164 -1.91 -1.58 37.29
N ASN A 165 -2.66 -2.09 38.29
CA ASN A 165 -2.27 -3.18 39.18
C ASN A 165 -3.28 -4.36 39.26
N ASP A 166 -4.39 -4.37 38.51
CA ASP A 166 -5.48 -5.37 38.67
C ASP A 166 -5.45 -6.54 37.67
N ALA A 167 -4.53 -6.55 36.70
CA ALA A 167 -4.43 -7.66 35.75
C ALA A 167 -4.12 -9.01 36.44
N LEU A 168 -3.60 -9.03 37.67
CA LEU A 168 -3.42 -10.27 38.45
C LEU A 168 -4.75 -11.00 38.74
N GLY A 169 -5.87 -10.28 38.91
CA GLY A 169 -7.19 -10.89 39.11
C GLY A 169 -7.73 -11.56 37.84
N TRP A 170 -7.41 -11.00 36.66
CA TRP A 170 -7.81 -11.53 35.36
C TRP A 170 -7.25 -12.93 35.10
N PHE A 171 -5.99 -13.16 35.48
CA PHE A 171 -5.34 -14.47 35.32
C PHE A 171 -5.85 -15.50 36.31
N ALA A 172 -6.09 -15.09 37.56
CA ALA A 172 -6.54 -16.00 38.61
C ALA A 172 -7.99 -16.47 38.39
N GLU A 173 -8.83 -15.60 37.83
CA GLU A 173 -10.28 -15.83 37.67
C GLU A 173 -10.69 -16.11 36.21
N GLY A 174 -9.75 -16.05 35.25
CA GLY A 174 -9.96 -16.51 33.88
C GLY A 174 -10.78 -15.55 33.00
N PHE A 175 -10.53 -14.25 33.09
CA PHE A 175 -11.26 -13.25 32.30
C PHE A 175 -10.41 -12.06 31.88
N CYS A 176 -10.95 -11.18 31.02
CA CYS A 176 -10.41 -9.85 30.74
C CYS A 176 -11.54 -8.79 30.81
N GLN A 177 -11.21 -7.54 31.14
CA GLN A 177 -12.21 -6.49 31.37
C GLN A 177 -11.90 -5.14 30.72
N LEU A 178 -12.95 -4.38 30.46
CA LEU A 178 -12.91 -3.01 29.95
C LEU A 178 -13.84 -2.10 30.79
N ALA A 179 -13.39 -0.89 31.10
CA ALA A 179 -14.18 0.08 31.85
C ALA A 179 -15.36 0.59 31.01
N ALA A 180 -16.58 0.42 31.51
CA ALA A 180 -17.81 0.87 30.85
C ALA A 180 -18.68 1.71 31.80
N ASP A 181 -18.04 2.49 32.69
CA ASP A 181 -18.66 3.13 33.85
C ASP A 181 -19.83 4.06 33.51
N ARG A 182 -19.80 4.68 32.33
CA ARG A 182 -20.87 5.58 31.85
C ARG A 182 -21.51 5.15 30.54
N LEU A 183 -21.19 3.96 30.02
CA LEU A 183 -21.80 3.46 28.77
C LEU A 183 -23.27 3.05 28.95
N GLY A 184 -23.66 2.70 30.18
CA GLY A 184 -24.93 2.05 30.48
C GLY A 184 -24.91 0.56 30.12
N TYR A 185 -25.97 -0.17 30.48
CA TYR A 185 -26.09 -1.61 30.18
C TYR A 185 -26.44 -1.81 28.71
N VAL A 186 -25.71 -2.73 28.07
CA VAL A 186 -25.83 -3.07 26.65
C VAL A 186 -26.01 -4.58 26.52
N ASP A 187 -27.09 -5.03 25.89
CA ASP A 187 -27.41 -6.46 25.77
C ASP A 187 -26.87 -7.01 24.44
N GLY A 188 -25.63 -7.53 24.46
CA GLY A 188 -25.00 -8.15 23.30
C GLY A 188 -24.47 -7.18 22.21
N PRO A 189 -24.19 -7.70 21.00
CA PRO A 189 -23.65 -6.91 19.89
C PRO A 189 -24.54 -5.72 19.55
N THR A 190 -23.94 -4.53 19.46
CA THR A 190 -24.67 -3.27 19.37
C THR A 190 -24.22 -2.46 18.18
N SER A 191 -25.15 -1.78 17.50
CA SER A 191 -24.81 -0.98 16.32
C SER A 191 -23.81 0.13 16.64
N ALA A 192 -22.93 0.45 15.69
CA ALA A 192 -21.94 1.53 15.85
C ALA A 192 -22.60 2.90 16.12
N GLU A 193 -23.79 3.13 15.55
CA GLU A 193 -24.55 4.35 15.76
C GLU A 193 -25.12 4.44 17.19
N GLU A 194 -25.64 3.35 17.73
CA GLU A 194 -26.13 3.29 19.11
C GLU A 194 -24.99 3.45 20.13
N LEU A 195 -23.85 2.79 19.91
CA LEU A 195 -22.66 2.96 20.75
C LEU A 195 -22.17 4.42 20.74
N ARG A 196 -22.10 5.04 19.56
CA ARG A 196 -21.70 6.46 19.42
C ARG A 196 -22.62 7.38 20.22
N LEU A 197 -23.94 7.19 20.12
CA LEU A 197 -24.92 8.00 20.86
C LEU A 197 -24.78 7.80 22.38
N ARG A 198 -24.62 6.56 22.84
CA ARG A 198 -24.42 6.26 24.27
C ARG A 198 -23.12 6.85 24.81
N VAL A 199 -22.04 6.80 24.03
CA VAL A 199 -20.75 7.41 24.40
C VAL A 199 -20.85 8.93 24.44
N GLU A 200 -21.54 9.55 23.47
CA GLU A 200 -21.78 10.98 23.45
C GLU A 200 -22.53 11.48 24.69
N GLU A 201 -23.49 10.69 25.19
CA GLU A 201 -24.29 11.00 26.37
C GLU A 201 -23.54 10.72 27.69
N GLY A 202 -23.01 9.50 27.84
CA GLY A 202 -22.36 9.02 29.07
C GLY A 202 -21.02 9.70 29.36
N TYR A 203 -20.25 9.98 28.31
CA TYR A 203 -18.90 10.54 28.41
C TYR A 203 -18.82 12.01 27.97
N ARG A 204 -19.93 12.75 27.99
CA ARG A 204 -20.03 14.18 27.61
C ARG A 204 -19.00 15.14 28.24
N HIS A 205 -18.35 14.72 29.31
CA HIS A 205 -17.32 15.47 30.03
C HIS A 205 -15.93 15.35 29.36
N LEU A 206 -15.75 14.38 28.46
CA LEU A 206 -14.52 14.17 27.69
C LEU A 206 -14.55 14.92 26.35
N PRO A 207 -13.38 15.27 25.79
CA PRO A 207 -13.26 15.82 24.43
C PRO A 207 -13.86 14.90 23.36
N THR A 208 -14.25 15.46 22.21
CA THR A 208 -14.83 14.69 21.09
C THR A 208 -13.89 13.58 20.58
N SER A 209 -12.59 13.84 20.47
CA SER A 209 -11.61 12.84 20.03
C SER A 209 -11.55 11.62 20.96
N GLN A 210 -11.53 11.84 22.28
CA GLN A 210 -11.56 10.75 23.26
C GLN A 210 -12.89 9.97 23.24
N ARG A 211 -14.00 10.64 22.92
CA ARG A 211 -15.30 9.96 22.75
C ARG A 211 -15.35 9.11 21.49
N GLU A 212 -14.72 9.55 20.40
CA GLU A 212 -14.57 8.75 19.18
C GLU A 212 -13.70 7.51 19.42
N GLU A 213 -12.59 7.67 20.15
CA GLU A 213 -11.71 6.57 20.57
C GLU A 213 -12.43 5.55 21.48
N LEU A 214 -13.18 6.02 22.48
CA LEU A 214 -14.01 5.15 23.32
C LEU A 214 -15.08 4.42 22.51
N THR A 215 -15.69 5.08 21.52
CA THR A 215 -16.67 4.45 20.63
C THR A 215 -16.03 3.31 19.84
N ALA A 216 -14.84 3.53 19.26
CA ALA A 216 -14.10 2.49 18.54
C ALA A 216 -13.67 1.33 19.47
N THR A 217 -13.30 1.66 20.71
CA THR A 217 -12.92 0.69 21.75
C THR A 217 -14.09 -0.22 22.11
N PHE A 218 -15.26 0.34 22.43
CA PHE A 218 -16.46 -0.45 22.74
C PHE A 218 -16.95 -1.24 21.53
N GLN A 219 -16.88 -0.67 20.33
CA GLN A 219 -17.22 -1.38 19.10
C GLN A 219 -16.32 -2.59 18.88
N THR A 220 -15.03 -2.47 19.20
CA THR A 220 -14.08 -3.58 19.07
C THR A 220 -14.37 -4.67 20.12
N PHE A 221 -14.52 -4.29 21.39
CA PHE A 221 -14.75 -5.24 22.47
C PHE A 221 -16.10 -5.99 22.37
N LEU A 222 -17.17 -5.30 21.99
CA LEU A 222 -18.51 -5.87 21.89
C LEU A 222 -18.74 -6.63 20.57
N ASN A 223 -18.24 -6.10 19.44
CA ASN A 223 -18.63 -6.60 18.11
C ASN A 223 -17.48 -7.23 17.30
N ARG A 224 -16.20 -6.98 17.61
CA ARG A 224 -15.07 -7.50 16.82
C ARG A 224 -14.28 -8.62 17.50
N MET A 225 -14.26 -8.65 18.82
CA MET A 225 -13.63 -9.73 19.57
C MET A 225 -14.58 -10.93 19.65
N HIS A 226 -14.09 -12.13 19.33
CA HIS A 226 -14.90 -13.35 19.32
C HIS A 226 -14.25 -14.48 20.14
N PRO A 227 -15.03 -15.46 20.62
CA PRO A 227 -14.46 -16.69 21.15
C PRO A 227 -13.53 -17.35 20.12
N GLY A 228 -12.33 -17.73 20.55
CA GLY A 228 -11.25 -18.25 19.71
C GLY A 228 -10.18 -17.22 19.31
N ASP A 229 -10.40 -15.93 19.58
CA ASP A 229 -9.38 -14.90 19.38
C ASP A 229 -8.31 -14.94 20.48
N LEU A 230 -7.10 -14.55 20.12
CA LEU A 230 -6.04 -14.32 21.11
C LEU A 230 -6.23 -12.95 21.77
N VAL A 231 -6.04 -12.92 23.08
CA VAL A 231 -5.96 -11.68 23.86
C VAL A 231 -4.67 -11.69 24.65
N CYS A 232 -4.01 -10.55 24.72
CA CYS A 232 -2.81 -10.39 25.52
C CYS A 232 -2.86 -9.10 26.34
N THR A 233 -2.05 -9.07 27.40
CA THR A 233 -1.91 -7.89 28.25
C THR A 233 -0.51 -7.84 28.88
N LEU A 234 -0.11 -6.66 29.34
CA LEU A 234 1.17 -6.42 30.00
C LEU A 234 0.91 -5.96 31.43
N ASN A 235 1.48 -6.66 32.40
CA ASN A 235 1.42 -6.28 33.81
C ASN A 235 2.79 -6.41 34.47
N GLU A 236 3.27 -5.36 35.13
CA GLU A 236 4.57 -5.31 35.84
C GLU A 236 5.77 -5.86 35.03
N GLY A 237 5.78 -5.65 33.70
CA GLY A 237 6.85 -6.13 32.82
C GLY A 237 6.75 -7.61 32.43
N ALA A 238 5.67 -8.28 32.79
CA ALA A 238 5.31 -9.61 32.34
C ALA A 238 4.17 -9.53 31.30
N PHE A 239 4.30 -10.29 30.23
CA PHE A 239 3.37 -10.40 29.13
C PHE A 239 2.57 -11.69 29.25
N TYR A 240 1.25 -11.55 29.17
CA TYR A 240 0.31 -12.65 29.30
C TYR A 240 -0.45 -12.79 28.01
N LEU A 241 -0.63 -14.04 27.58
CA LEU A 241 -1.35 -14.41 26.38
C LEU A 241 -2.44 -15.41 26.76
N GLY A 242 -3.62 -15.28 26.18
CA GLY A 242 -4.76 -16.14 26.43
C GLY A 242 -5.69 -16.19 25.22
N THR A 243 -6.67 -17.10 25.28
CA THR A 243 -7.68 -17.26 24.23
C THR A 243 -9.05 -16.91 24.79
N ILE A 244 -9.82 -16.08 24.09
CA ILE A 244 -11.18 -15.71 24.50
C ILE A 244 -12.08 -16.93 24.38
N THR A 245 -12.84 -17.25 25.43
CA THR A 245 -13.71 -18.43 25.48
C THR A 245 -15.20 -18.10 25.52
N GLY A 246 -15.56 -16.87 25.90
CA GLY A 246 -16.95 -16.44 26.10
C GLY A 246 -17.36 -15.13 25.38
N PRO A 247 -18.67 -14.84 25.31
CA PRO A 247 -19.19 -13.56 24.83
C PRO A 247 -18.86 -12.41 25.80
N ALA A 248 -19.09 -11.17 25.37
CA ALA A 248 -18.97 -10.01 26.26
C ALA A 248 -20.18 -9.95 27.20
N GLU A 249 -19.93 -9.92 28.51
CA GLU A 249 -20.93 -9.84 29.57
C GLU A 249 -20.57 -8.73 30.57
N TYR A 250 -21.50 -8.28 31.40
CA TYR A 250 -21.20 -7.36 32.49
C TYR A 250 -20.81 -8.15 33.73
N GLY A 251 -19.67 -7.83 34.34
CA GLY A 251 -19.21 -8.48 35.57
C GLY A 251 -20.16 -8.24 36.76
N ASN A 252 -20.36 -9.27 37.59
CA ASN A 252 -21.37 -9.26 38.66
C ASN A 252 -21.01 -8.42 39.91
N ASP A 253 -19.73 -8.06 40.12
CA ASP A 253 -19.24 -7.62 41.43
C ASP A 253 -18.59 -6.21 41.48
N GLY A 254 -18.59 -5.46 40.36
CA GLY A 254 -17.94 -4.14 40.28
C GLY A 254 -18.94 -2.97 40.17
N THR A 255 -18.90 -2.04 41.13
CA THR A 255 -19.36 -0.65 40.89
C THR A 255 -18.11 0.19 40.62
N PRO A 256 -17.91 0.77 39.42
CA PRO A 256 -18.82 0.90 38.27
C PRO A 256 -18.89 -0.34 37.34
N PRO A 257 -19.88 -0.42 36.43
CA PRO A 257 -20.05 -1.57 35.52
C PRO A 257 -18.82 -1.81 34.64
N LEU A 258 -18.34 -3.05 34.66
CA LEU A 258 -17.19 -3.53 33.87
C LEU A 258 -17.71 -4.50 32.80
N LEU A 259 -17.31 -4.27 31.55
CA LEU A 259 -17.48 -5.26 30.50
C LEU A 259 -16.40 -6.33 30.66
N GLN A 260 -16.78 -7.60 30.61
CA GLN A 260 -15.94 -8.76 30.85
C GLN A 260 -16.08 -9.76 29.70
N ARG A 261 -15.00 -10.49 29.41
CA ARG A 261 -15.01 -11.72 28.61
C ARG A 261 -14.22 -12.79 29.32
N ASP A 262 -14.69 -14.03 29.23
CA ASP A 262 -13.93 -15.17 29.73
C ASP A 262 -12.74 -15.46 28.82
N VAL A 263 -11.60 -15.78 29.43
CA VAL A 263 -10.32 -15.99 28.77
C VAL A 263 -9.60 -17.17 29.42
N ASP A 264 -9.18 -18.12 28.59
CA ASP A 264 -8.25 -19.17 28.97
C ASP A 264 -6.82 -18.64 28.82
N TRP A 265 -6.25 -18.15 29.93
CA TRP A 265 -4.90 -17.59 29.98
C TRP A 265 -3.85 -18.70 30.01
N MET A 266 -2.71 -18.47 29.35
CA MET A 266 -1.56 -19.36 29.48
C MET A 266 -1.00 -19.32 30.90
N ASP A 267 -0.63 -20.49 31.42
CA ASP A 267 -0.11 -20.66 32.80
C ASP A 267 1.22 -19.93 33.06
N VAL A 268 1.94 -19.52 32.02
CA VAL A 268 3.28 -18.93 32.12
C VAL A 268 3.32 -17.57 31.44
N ALA A 269 3.70 -16.54 32.20
CA ALA A 269 3.95 -15.21 31.66
C ALA A 269 5.35 -15.12 31.02
N ILE A 270 5.46 -14.34 29.96
CA ILE A 270 6.71 -14.10 29.23
C ILE A 270 7.29 -12.76 29.69
N ALA A 271 8.57 -12.70 30.07
CA ALA A 271 9.16 -11.42 30.42
C ALA A 271 9.16 -10.49 29.20
N GLN A 272 8.82 -9.21 29.39
CA GLN A 272 8.75 -8.25 28.28
C GLN A 272 10.06 -8.16 27.49
N ALA A 273 11.19 -8.35 28.16
CA ALA A 273 12.52 -8.34 27.54
C ALA A 273 12.75 -9.51 26.57
N ASP A 274 12.05 -10.63 26.78
CA ASP A 274 12.18 -11.85 25.97
C ASP A 274 11.19 -11.88 24.79
N LEU A 275 10.32 -10.87 24.69
CA LEU A 275 9.39 -10.76 23.57
C LEU A 275 10.12 -10.34 22.28
N PRO A 276 9.70 -10.85 21.12
CA PRO A 276 10.14 -10.34 19.82
C PRO A 276 9.94 -8.83 19.69
N GLU A 277 10.85 -8.15 19.00
CA GLU A 277 10.80 -6.69 18.83
C GLU A 277 9.50 -6.20 18.17
N GLU A 278 8.88 -7.03 17.31
CA GLU A 278 7.60 -6.75 16.68
C GLU A 278 6.47 -6.60 17.70
N VAL A 279 6.46 -7.43 18.74
CA VAL A 279 5.48 -7.40 19.83
C VAL A 279 5.78 -6.22 20.75
N GLN A 280 7.06 -6.01 21.12
CA GLN A 280 7.48 -4.88 21.94
C GLN A 280 7.09 -3.52 21.33
N GLY A 281 7.16 -3.39 20.00
CA GLY A 281 6.76 -2.18 19.28
C GLY A 281 5.27 -1.84 19.45
N ARG A 282 4.38 -2.84 19.38
CA ARG A 282 2.93 -2.65 19.57
C ARG A 282 2.56 -2.33 21.01
N LEU A 283 3.33 -2.84 21.97
CA LEU A 283 3.15 -2.57 23.40
C LEU A 283 3.41 -1.11 23.81
N ALA A 284 3.98 -0.27 22.93
CA ALA A 284 4.18 1.16 23.18
C ALA A 284 2.93 2.04 22.90
N SER A 285 1.90 1.50 22.24
CA SER A 285 0.65 2.21 21.95
C SER A 285 -0.07 2.62 23.25
N GLN A 286 -0.63 3.83 23.31
CA GLN A 286 -1.37 4.31 24.49
C GLN A 286 -2.86 3.92 24.50
N HIS A 287 -3.36 3.30 23.43
CA HIS A 287 -4.76 2.90 23.30
C HIS A 287 -5.12 1.72 24.22
N ASP A 288 -6.38 1.67 24.66
CA ASP A 288 -6.91 0.63 25.56
C ASP A 288 -7.01 -0.75 24.87
N ILE A 289 -7.35 -0.76 23.58
CA ILE A 289 -7.39 -1.96 22.73
C ILE A 289 -6.54 -1.73 21.49
N VAL A 290 -5.62 -2.65 21.20
CA VAL A 290 -4.78 -2.62 19.99
C VAL A 290 -4.98 -3.89 19.17
N ASP A 291 -5.24 -3.73 17.89
CA ASP A 291 -5.30 -4.85 16.94
C ASP A 291 -3.89 -5.42 16.72
N MET A 292 -3.71 -6.67 17.13
CA MET A 292 -2.47 -7.44 17.01
C MET A 292 -2.56 -8.55 15.96
N THR A 293 -3.63 -8.60 15.17
CA THR A 293 -3.90 -9.70 14.23
C THR A 293 -2.74 -9.91 13.24
N SER A 294 -2.06 -8.83 12.84
CA SER A 294 -0.83 -8.91 12.01
C SER A 294 0.35 -9.66 12.64
N LEU A 295 0.31 -9.91 13.95
CA LEU A 295 1.34 -10.61 14.73
C LEU A 295 0.88 -12.00 15.19
N MET A 296 -0.22 -12.53 14.66
CA MET A 296 -0.81 -13.80 15.07
C MET A 296 0.21 -14.96 15.05
N ASP A 297 0.98 -15.10 13.97
CA ASP A 297 1.99 -16.16 13.82
C ASP A 297 3.12 -16.03 14.86
N VAL A 298 3.46 -14.80 15.23
CA VAL A 298 4.47 -14.53 16.26
C VAL A 298 3.92 -14.89 17.63
N LEU A 299 2.71 -14.43 17.95
CA LEU A 299 2.05 -14.66 19.24
C LEU A 299 1.78 -16.14 19.49
N THR A 300 1.29 -16.88 18.49
CA THR A 300 1.09 -18.33 18.57
C THR A 300 2.39 -19.12 18.69
N GLY A 301 3.50 -18.57 18.18
CA GLY A 301 4.84 -19.16 18.29
C GLY A 301 5.53 -18.94 19.65
N LEU A 302 4.98 -18.08 20.52
CA LEU A 302 5.51 -17.84 21.86
C LEU A 302 5.20 -19.03 22.78
N THR A 303 6.13 -20.00 22.84
CA THR A 303 6.07 -21.09 23.83
C THR A 303 6.86 -20.71 25.08
N PRO A 304 6.42 -21.13 26.29
CA PRO A 304 7.13 -20.79 27.51
C PRO A 304 8.49 -21.47 27.55
N ILE A 305 9.58 -20.69 27.61
CA ILE A 305 10.85 -21.20 28.11
C ILE A 305 10.68 -21.31 29.63
N ALA A 306 10.41 -22.51 30.13
CA ALA A 306 10.49 -22.79 31.56
C ALA A 306 11.96 -22.63 31.99
N HIS A 307 12.29 -21.55 32.69
CA HIS A 307 13.46 -21.58 33.58
C HIS A 307 13.10 -22.48 34.77
N PRO A 308 13.82 -23.58 34.97
CA PRO A 308 14.80 -23.56 36.06
C PRO A 308 16.02 -24.47 35.80
N ASP A 309 17.15 -24.14 36.43
CA ASP A 309 18.25 -25.05 36.82
C ASP A 309 18.26 -26.46 36.20
N ASP A 310 18.77 -26.62 34.97
CA ASP A 310 19.27 -27.92 34.51
C ASP A 310 20.40 -27.73 33.50
N ASP A 311 21.61 -27.94 34.01
CA ASP A 311 22.91 -27.81 33.37
C ASP A 311 23.16 -29.04 32.49
N SER A 312 22.31 -29.30 31.48
CA SER A 312 22.48 -30.48 30.62
C SER A 312 21.70 -30.47 29.30
N ARG A 313 21.89 -29.48 28.42
CA ARG A 313 21.61 -29.63 26.96
C ARG A 313 22.10 -28.46 26.11
N ALA A 314 23.41 -28.25 26.09
CA ALA A 314 24.06 -27.26 25.23
C ALA A 314 24.47 -27.77 23.82
N GLU A 315 24.04 -28.95 23.37
CA GLU A 315 24.61 -29.55 22.15
C GLU A 315 23.62 -30.07 21.08
N GLN A 316 22.32 -29.75 21.15
CA GLN A 316 21.37 -30.21 20.12
C GLN A 316 20.37 -29.16 19.60
N ALA A 317 20.61 -27.87 19.85
CA ALA A 317 19.76 -26.76 19.38
C ALA A 317 20.40 -25.94 18.24
N GLU A 318 21.17 -26.57 17.35
CA GLU A 318 21.67 -25.95 16.11
C GLU A 318 20.95 -26.45 14.84
N ALA A 319 19.89 -27.24 14.98
CA ALA A 319 19.07 -27.64 13.84
C ALA A 319 17.60 -27.36 14.16
N GLU A 320 16.98 -26.52 13.33
CA GLU A 320 15.55 -26.18 13.32
C GLU A 320 15.09 -25.14 14.35
N GLY A 321 15.65 -23.93 14.24
CA GLY A 321 14.90 -22.72 14.63
C GLY A 321 13.69 -22.52 13.70
N PRO A 322 12.58 -21.96 14.20
CA PRO A 322 11.39 -21.70 13.40
C PRO A 322 11.75 -20.77 12.23
N SER A 323 11.25 -21.13 11.06
CA SER A 323 11.55 -20.55 9.76
C SER A 323 11.54 -19.02 9.76
N ARG A 324 12.66 -18.40 9.35
CA ARG A 324 12.79 -16.98 8.97
C ARG A 324 11.99 -16.66 7.69
N SER A 325 10.73 -17.07 7.58
CA SER A 325 9.94 -16.78 6.38
C SER A 325 9.29 -15.40 6.49
N GLY A 326 10.11 -14.37 6.28
CA GLY A 326 9.66 -12.99 6.15
C GLY A 326 10.55 -12.22 5.18
N ARG A 327 10.29 -12.37 3.87
CA ARG A 327 10.67 -11.43 2.79
C ARG A 327 12.17 -11.20 2.58
N GLU A 328 12.89 -12.21 2.14
CA GLU A 328 14.22 -12.01 1.54
C GLU A 328 14.03 -11.46 0.11
N LEU A 329 14.48 -10.24 -0.16
CA LEU A 329 14.59 -9.71 -1.51
C LEU A 329 15.46 -10.67 -2.32
N ARG A 330 14.90 -11.34 -3.33
CA ARG A 330 15.67 -12.30 -4.13
C ARG A 330 16.37 -11.58 -5.27
N LEU A 331 17.68 -11.38 -5.12
CA LEU A 331 18.64 -11.23 -6.23
C LEU A 331 19.66 -12.35 -6.05
N PRO A 332 19.97 -13.18 -7.07
CA PRO A 332 20.66 -12.70 -8.27
C PRO A 332 20.37 -13.51 -9.55
N ASP A 333 19.68 -12.92 -10.52
CA ASP A 333 19.77 -13.42 -11.90
C ASP A 333 21.11 -12.93 -12.49
N PRO A 334 22.07 -13.82 -12.85
CA PRO A 334 23.32 -13.41 -13.51
C PRO A 334 23.07 -12.58 -14.76
N THR A 335 21.92 -12.79 -15.43
CA THR A 335 21.56 -12.04 -16.63
C THR A 335 21.29 -10.56 -16.33
N LEU A 336 20.80 -10.22 -15.14
CA LEU A 336 20.57 -8.82 -14.77
C LEU A 336 21.90 -8.06 -14.61
N ALA A 337 22.92 -8.70 -14.02
CA ALA A 337 24.25 -8.10 -13.90
C ALA A 337 24.86 -7.80 -15.28
N GLU A 338 24.73 -8.75 -16.20
CA GLU A 338 25.17 -8.60 -17.59
C GLU A 338 24.37 -7.52 -18.34
N GLU A 339 23.05 -7.48 -18.18
CA GLU A 339 22.17 -6.46 -18.79
C GLU A 339 22.50 -5.05 -18.32
N LEU A 340 22.72 -4.89 -17.02
CA LEU A 340 23.02 -3.60 -16.39
C LEU A 340 24.49 -3.19 -16.48
N LEU A 341 25.37 -4.08 -16.98
CA LEU A 341 26.81 -3.87 -17.12
C LEU A 341 27.54 -3.59 -15.80
N VAL A 342 27.04 -4.16 -14.72
CA VAL A 342 27.56 -4.05 -13.36
C VAL A 342 28.06 -5.42 -12.87
N THR A 343 28.83 -5.43 -11.79
CA THR A 343 29.28 -6.70 -11.17
C THR A 343 28.15 -7.35 -10.37
N ALA A 344 28.15 -8.68 -10.31
CA ALA A 344 27.21 -9.44 -9.49
C ALA A 344 27.37 -9.12 -8.00
N ASP A 345 28.61 -8.90 -7.54
CA ASP A 345 28.92 -8.53 -6.16
C ASP A 345 28.30 -7.18 -5.80
N TRP A 346 28.37 -6.18 -6.70
CA TRP A 346 27.76 -4.88 -6.47
C TRP A 346 26.22 -4.96 -6.41
N LEU A 347 25.58 -5.74 -7.28
CA LEU A 347 24.12 -5.95 -7.20
C LEU A 347 23.70 -6.66 -5.91
N THR A 348 24.52 -7.61 -5.46
CA THR A 348 24.33 -8.33 -4.20
C THR A 348 24.43 -7.36 -3.02
N GLU A 349 25.42 -6.46 -3.02
CA GLU A 349 25.54 -5.40 -2.03
C GLU A 349 24.32 -4.46 -2.03
N VAL A 350 23.84 -4.03 -3.19
CA VAL A 350 22.63 -3.17 -3.28
C VAL A 350 21.40 -3.87 -2.74
N ARG A 351 21.21 -5.16 -3.05
CA ARG A 351 20.13 -5.99 -2.47
C ARG A 351 20.23 -5.98 -0.95
N ASP A 352 21.41 -6.25 -0.40
CA ASP A 352 21.63 -6.36 1.04
C ASP A 352 21.40 -5.03 1.75
N LEU A 353 21.82 -3.93 1.14
CA LEU A 353 21.52 -2.58 1.63
C LEU A 353 20.02 -2.29 1.61
N LEU A 354 19.29 -2.69 0.57
CA LEU A 354 17.84 -2.56 0.53
C LEU A 354 17.16 -3.47 1.56
N GLN A 355 17.66 -4.68 1.78
CA GLN A 355 17.12 -5.60 2.77
C GLN A 355 17.30 -5.06 4.21
N ASP A 356 18.48 -4.53 4.52
CA ASP A 356 18.85 -4.03 5.85
C ASP A 356 18.27 -2.63 6.14
N ARG A 357 18.39 -1.70 5.20
CA ARG A 357 18.02 -0.29 5.40
C ARG A 357 16.68 0.09 4.79
N GLN A 358 16.15 -0.70 3.86
CA GLN A 358 14.90 -0.42 3.11
C GLN A 358 14.93 0.87 2.27
N GLN A 359 16.04 1.60 2.31
CA GLN A 359 16.21 2.82 1.53
C GLN A 359 17.68 3.09 1.18
N VAL A 360 17.89 3.38 -0.11
CA VAL A 360 19.22 3.60 -0.70
C VAL A 360 19.19 4.88 -1.54
N ILE A 361 20.30 5.61 -1.57
CA ILE A 361 20.54 6.73 -2.48
C ILE A 361 21.72 6.38 -3.39
N PHE A 362 21.45 6.37 -4.69
CA PHE A 362 22.46 6.35 -5.73
C PHE A 362 22.92 7.77 -6.00
N TYR A 363 24.21 8.05 -5.83
CA TYR A 363 24.74 9.39 -6.01
C TYR A 363 26.00 9.42 -6.87
N GLY A 364 26.20 10.53 -7.58
CA GLY A 364 27.41 10.74 -8.37
C GLY A 364 27.18 11.71 -9.53
N PRO A 365 28.18 11.88 -10.40
CA PRO A 365 28.12 12.82 -11.51
C PRO A 365 27.00 12.49 -12.52
N PRO A 366 26.57 13.45 -13.35
CA PRO A 366 25.58 13.20 -14.38
C PRO A 366 26.04 12.15 -15.41
N GLY A 367 25.11 11.34 -15.88
CA GLY A 367 25.38 10.34 -16.91
C GLY A 367 25.98 9.02 -16.43
N THR A 368 25.94 8.72 -15.12
CA THR A 368 26.42 7.45 -14.55
C THR A 368 25.35 6.37 -14.44
N GLY A 369 24.16 6.60 -15.00
CA GLY A 369 23.10 5.58 -15.09
C GLY A 369 22.29 5.37 -13.81
N LYS A 370 22.39 6.26 -12.81
CA LYS A 370 21.69 6.14 -11.51
C LYS A 370 20.20 5.81 -11.62
N THR A 371 19.44 6.61 -12.37
CA THR A 371 18.00 6.41 -12.56
C THR A 371 17.68 5.13 -13.35
N TYR A 372 18.54 4.79 -14.32
CA TYR A 372 18.41 3.55 -15.10
C TYR A 372 18.59 2.32 -14.21
N LEU A 373 19.65 2.29 -13.41
CA LEU A 373 19.94 1.22 -12.45
C LEU A 373 18.84 1.12 -11.39
N ALA A 374 18.41 2.24 -10.80
CA ALA A 374 17.33 2.26 -9.81
C ALA A 374 16.05 1.63 -10.34
N GLN A 375 15.67 1.96 -11.57
CA GLN A 375 14.47 1.44 -12.20
C GLN A 375 14.56 -0.06 -12.48
N HIS A 376 15.63 -0.53 -13.12
CA HIS A 376 15.74 -1.94 -13.49
C HIS A 376 15.92 -2.84 -12.26
N ILE A 377 16.66 -2.39 -11.25
CA ILE A 377 16.79 -3.11 -9.98
C ILE A 377 15.43 -3.20 -9.27
N ALA A 378 14.69 -2.09 -9.18
CA ALA A 378 13.37 -2.08 -8.55
C ALA A 378 12.36 -2.96 -9.30
N GLU A 379 12.30 -2.86 -10.63
CA GLU A 379 11.38 -3.66 -11.45
C GLU A 379 11.68 -5.15 -11.35
N HIS A 380 12.96 -5.53 -11.34
CA HIS A 380 13.37 -6.92 -11.17
C HIS A 380 13.02 -7.44 -9.77
N LEU A 381 13.29 -6.66 -8.72
CA LEU A 381 12.98 -7.03 -7.35
C LEU A 381 11.48 -7.08 -7.06
N ALA A 382 10.70 -6.18 -7.66
CA ALA A 382 9.25 -6.12 -7.53
C ALA A 382 8.55 -7.29 -8.22
N GLY A 383 9.01 -7.69 -9.39
CA GLY A 383 8.33 -8.67 -10.26
C GLY A 383 7.05 -8.15 -10.93
N ASP A 384 6.49 -7.03 -10.48
CA ASP A 384 5.35 -6.33 -11.08
C ASP A 384 5.66 -4.83 -11.26
N PRO A 385 5.59 -4.28 -12.49
CA PRO A 385 5.76 -2.86 -12.75
C PRO A 385 4.81 -1.95 -11.96
N ARG A 386 3.63 -2.44 -11.55
CA ARG A 386 2.68 -1.69 -10.72
C ARG A 386 3.19 -1.48 -9.29
N ALA A 387 4.11 -2.33 -8.84
CA ALA A 387 4.76 -2.21 -7.55
C ALA A 387 5.92 -1.20 -7.56
N VAL A 388 6.25 -0.61 -8.72
CA VAL A 388 7.31 0.41 -8.85
C VAL A 388 6.70 1.76 -9.19
N LYS A 389 7.04 2.78 -8.41
CA LYS A 389 6.61 4.16 -8.63
C LYS A 389 7.80 5.10 -8.75
N LEU A 390 7.97 5.68 -9.93
CA LEU A 390 8.94 6.76 -10.17
C LEU A 390 8.29 8.13 -9.94
N VAL A 391 8.96 8.98 -9.15
CA VAL A 391 8.67 10.40 -8.99
C VAL A 391 9.97 11.19 -9.18
N GLN A 392 9.87 12.44 -9.62
CA GLN A 392 11.02 13.33 -9.76
C GLN A 392 10.81 14.57 -8.89
N PHE A 393 11.78 14.88 -8.05
CA PHE A 393 11.72 16.04 -7.17
C PHE A 393 12.17 17.32 -7.88
N HIS A 394 11.51 18.41 -7.53
CA HIS A 394 11.80 19.75 -8.02
C HIS A 394 11.56 20.79 -6.90
N PRO A 395 12.08 22.02 -7.00
CA PRO A 395 12.05 22.98 -5.88
C PRO A 395 10.65 23.28 -5.33
N SER A 396 9.62 23.22 -6.18
CA SER A 396 8.23 23.45 -5.79
C SER A 396 7.48 22.21 -5.29
N TYR A 397 8.15 21.05 -5.19
CA TYR A 397 7.52 19.80 -4.76
C TYR A 397 7.26 19.86 -3.26
N ALA A 398 6.05 19.48 -2.82
CA ALA A 398 5.61 19.62 -1.43
C ALA A 398 4.97 18.33 -0.90
N TYR A 399 4.75 18.29 0.42
CA TYR A 399 4.10 17.16 1.10
C TYR A 399 2.75 16.82 0.48
N GLU A 400 1.96 17.84 0.17
CA GLU A 400 0.61 17.70 -0.38
C GLU A 400 0.58 17.08 -1.78
N ASP A 401 1.68 17.20 -2.54
CA ASP A 401 1.84 16.58 -3.85
C ASP A 401 2.41 15.17 -3.75
N PHE A 402 3.19 14.90 -2.70
CA PHE A 402 3.93 13.65 -2.51
C PHE A 402 3.12 12.57 -1.80
N PHE A 403 2.44 12.94 -0.72
CA PHE A 403 1.79 12.00 0.18
C PHE A 403 0.28 12.21 0.24
N GLU A 404 -0.22 13.31 0.79
CA GLU A 404 -1.65 13.63 0.74
C GLU A 404 -1.91 15.11 0.98
N GLY A 405 -2.94 15.65 0.32
CA GLY A 405 -3.34 17.03 0.54
C GLY A 405 -4.69 17.39 -0.03
N PHE A 406 -5.28 18.46 0.49
CA PHE A 406 -6.56 18.96 0.00
C PHE A 406 -6.41 19.55 -1.39
N ARG A 407 -7.32 19.17 -2.30
CA ARG A 407 -7.41 19.71 -3.66
C ARG A 407 -8.84 20.18 -3.92
N PRO A 408 -9.01 21.30 -4.65
CA PRO A 408 -10.34 21.76 -5.02
C PRO A 408 -11.03 20.71 -5.89
N ALA A 409 -12.26 20.38 -5.52
CA ALA A 409 -13.17 19.50 -6.24
C ALA A 409 -14.47 20.27 -6.48
N VAL A 410 -14.87 20.35 -7.75
CA VAL A 410 -16.14 20.97 -8.12
C VAL A 410 -17.24 19.94 -7.92
N ARG A 411 -18.13 20.21 -6.96
CA ARG A 411 -19.37 19.46 -6.84
C ARG A 411 -20.42 20.21 -7.65
N SER A 412 -20.78 19.65 -8.81
CA SER A 412 -21.87 20.16 -9.64
C SER A 412 -23.12 19.36 -9.30
N GLU A 413 -23.85 19.80 -8.28
CA GLU A 413 -25.19 19.28 -8.00
C GLU A 413 -26.28 20.18 -8.62
N ASP A 414 -26.08 21.51 -8.69
CA ASP A 414 -27.15 22.46 -9.09
C ASP A 414 -26.78 23.43 -10.23
N GLY A 415 -25.73 23.16 -11.02
CA GLY A 415 -25.26 24.08 -12.08
C GLY A 415 -24.55 25.35 -11.57
N THR A 416 -24.64 25.65 -10.28
CA THR A 416 -23.75 26.55 -9.54
C THR A 416 -22.64 25.70 -8.91
N GLY A 417 -21.45 25.70 -9.51
CA GLY A 417 -20.33 24.89 -9.02
C GLY A 417 -19.90 25.34 -7.61
N THR A 418 -20.26 24.57 -6.58
CA THR A 418 -19.75 24.80 -5.22
C THR A 418 -18.36 24.20 -5.12
N LEU A 419 -17.38 25.04 -4.78
CA LEU A 419 -16.00 24.62 -4.57
C LEU A 419 -15.92 23.86 -3.24
N THR A 420 -15.62 22.57 -3.30
CA THR A 420 -15.33 21.74 -2.13
C THR A 420 -13.84 21.39 -2.12
N PHE A 421 -13.28 21.06 -0.95
CA PHE A 421 -11.91 20.55 -0.85
C PHE A 421 -11.97 19.06 -0.53
N ALA A 422 -11.34 18.25 -1.36
CA ALA A 422 -11.24 16.80 -1.14
C ALA A 422 -9.78 16.44 -0.85
N LEU A 423 -9.55 15.62 0.17
CA LEU A 423 -8.25 15.04 0.43
C LEU A 423 -7.89 14.08 -0.71
N ARG A 424 -6.74 14.27 -1.34
CA ARG A 424 -6.27 13.45 -2.46
C ARG A 424 -4.94 12.79 -2.09
N PRO A 425 -4.81 11.47 -2.29
CA PRO A 425 -3.54 10.79 -2.08
C PRO A 425 -2.56 11.12 -3.23
N GLY A 426 -1.34 11.43 -2.84
CA GLY A 426 -0.16 11.59 -3.68
C GLY A 426 0.42 10.25 -4.15
N PRO A 427 1.49 10.27 -4.95
CA PRO A 427 2.10 9.07 -5.52
C PRO A 427 2.64 8.13 -4.45
N PHE A 428 3.21 8.63 -3.35
CA PHE A 428 3.75 7.75 -2.31
C PHE A 428 2.65 7.09 -1.50
N ARG A 429 1.60 7.84 -1.12
CA ARG A 429 0.43 7.28 -0.43
C ARG A 429 -0.24 6.16 -1.22
N LYS A 430 -0.46 6.38 -2.53
CA LYS A 430 -1.01 5.34 -3.42
C LYS A 430 -0.15 4.07 -3.48
N LEU A 431 1.17 4.22 -3.47
CA LEU A 431 2.08 3.07 -3.45
C LEU A 431 1.96 2.31 -2.13
N VAL A 432 1.88 3.03 -1.01
CA VAL A 432 1.71 2.45 0.32
C VAL A 432 0.37 1.72 0.44
N ASP A 433 -0.73 2.33 -0.01
CA ASP A 433 -2.06 1.69 0.02
C ASP A 433 -2.03 0.34 -0.75
N LEU A 434 -1.35 0.28 -1.91
CA LEU A 434 -1.16 -0.98 -2.64
C LEU A 434 -0.29 -1.99 -1.88
N ALA A 435 0.75 -1.52 -1.18
CA ALA A 435 1.64 -2.37 -0.39
C ALA A 435 0.95 -2.95 0.86
N GLU A 436 -0.04 -2.25 1.40
CA GLU A 436 -0.91 -2.76 2.48
C GLU A 436 -1.89 -3.82 1.97
N GLU A 437 -2.44 -3.63 0.76
CA GLU A 437 -3.34 -4.59 0.12
C GLU A 437 -2.64 -5.89 -0.29
N ASP A 438 -1.35 -5.82 -0.67
CA ASP A 438 -0.53 -6.99 -0.99
C ASP A 438 0.79 -6.99 -0.21
N PRO A 439 0.78 -7.49 1.04
CA PRO A 439 1.98 -7.59 1.87
C PRO A 439 3.04 -8.55 1.30
N SER A 440 2.71 -9.40 0.33
CA SER A 440 3.64 -10.41 -0.19
C SER A 440 4.60 -9.85 -1.23
N THR A 441 4.19 -8.80 -1.94
CA THR A 441 4.97 -8.14 -2.99
C THR A 441 5.82 -7.00 -2.42
N PRO A 442 7.11 -6.86 -2.83
CA PRO A 442 7.92 -5.70 -2.49
C PRO A 442 7.59 -4.52 -3.44
N TYR A 443 7.32 -3.36 -2.85
CA TYR A 443 6.97 -2.12 -3.53
C TYR A 443 8.12 -1.13 -3.47
N PHE A 444 8.43 -0.45 -4.58
CA PHE A 444 9.56 0.45 -4.69
C PHE A 444 9.13 1.85 -5.08
N LEU A 445 9.47 2.84 -4.25
CA LEU A 445 9.41 4.25 -4.61
C LEU A 445 10.78 4.69 -5.12
N ILE A 446 10.87 5.09 -6.38
CA ILE A 446 12.07 5.71 -6.94
C ILE A 446 11.88 7.23 -6.92
N ILE A 447 12.79 7.92 -6.26
CA ILE A 447 12.81 9.38 -6.17
C ILE A 447 14.00 9.89 -6.97
N ASP A 448 13.73 10.32 -8.21
CA ASP A 448 14.73 10.93 -9.06
C ASP A 448 15.02 12.36 -8.60
N GLU A 449 16.28 12.76 -8.66
CA GLU A 449 16.73 14.11 -8.29
C GLU A 449 16.34 14.49 -6.85
N ILE A 450 16.53 13.56 -5.91
CA ILE A 450 16.06 13.65 -4.52
C ILE A 450 16.53 14.92 -3.80
N ASN A 451 17.71 15.44 -4.14
CA ASN A 451 18.22 16.68 -3.55
C ASN A 451 17.48 17.94 -4.03
N ARG A 452 16.80 17.92 -5.19
CA ARG A 452 16.17 19.10 -5.81
C ARG A 452 14.94 19.65 -5.09
N ALA A 453 14.46 18.98 -4.04
CA ALA A 453 13.40 19.47 -3.17
C ALA A 453 13.87 19.55 -1.72
N ASN A 454 13.17 20.34 -0.90
CA ASN A 454 13.39 20.34 0.54
C ASN A 454 12.82 19.03 1.13
N LEU A 455 13.69 18.04 1.33
CA LEU A 455 13.30 16.71 1.81
C LEU A 455 12.53 16.73 3.12
N ALA A 456 12.95 17.54 4.10
CA ALA A 456 12.24 17.65 5.36
C ALA A 456 10.81 18.15 5.17
N LYS A 457 10.62 19.12 4.27
CA LYS A 457 9.28 19.64 3.93
C LYS A 457 8.44 18.64 3.13
N VAL A 458 9.05 17.91 2.20
CA VAL A 458 8.32 16.95 1.34
C VAL A 458 7.89 15.72 2.12
N PHE A 459 8.75 15.19 2.98
CA PHE A 459 8.43 14.00 3.77
C PHE A 459 7.60 14.32 5.02
N GLY A 460 7.68 15.52 5.59
CA GLY A 460 6.89 15.90 6.76
C GLY A 460 7.06 14.91 7.90
N GLU A 461 5.96 14.32 8.36
CA GLU A 461 5.91 13.33 9.43
C GLU A 461 6.53 11.98 9.03
N LEU A 462 6.52 11.66 7.73
CA LEU A 462 7.04 10.40 7.20
C LEU A 462 8.54 10.23 7.45
N TYR A 463 9.20 11.35 7.73
CA TYR A 463 10.61 11.41 8.12
C TYR A 463 10.92 10.56 9.36
N PHE A 464 9.93 10.42 10.25
CA PHE A 464 10.01 9.58 11.44
C PHE A 464 9.89 8.10 11.08
N VAL A 465 8.88 7.72 10.30
CA VAL A 465 8.61 6.31 9.96
C VAL A 465 9.60 5.72 8.97
N LEU A 466 10.35 6.53 8.21
CA LEU A 466 11.49 6.02 7.43
C LEU A 466 12.56 5.38 8.33
N GLU A 467 12.71 5.86 9.55
CA GLU A 467 13.66 5.32 10.53
C GLU A 467 13.00 4.31 11.47
N TYR A 468 11.81 4.64 11.97
CA TYR A 468 11.09 3.84 12.95
C TYR A 468 9.85 3.20 12.31
N ARG A 469 10.06 2.32 11.32
CA ARG A 469 8.97 1.70 10.53
C ARG A 469 7.94 0.91 11.36
N ASN A 470 8.30 0.49 12.57
CA ASN A 470 7.41 -0.23 13.49
C ASN A 470 6.57 0.70 14.38
N ARG A 471 6.77 2.02 14.28
CA ARG A 471 6.05 3.01 15.09
C ARG A 471 5.06 3.79 14.21
N PRO A 472 3.87 4.09 14.73
CA PRO A 472 2.95 4.97 14.04
C PRO A 472 3.44 6.41 14.05
N VAL A 473 2.90 7.20 13.14
CA VAL A 473 2.92 8.66 13.21
C VAL A 473 1.53 9.20 12.87
N ASP A 474 1.11 10.26 13.55
CA ASP A 474 -0.12 10.98 13.20
C ASP A 474 0.16 11.91 12.01
N LEU A 475 -0.62 11.77 10.93
CA LEU A 475 -0.47 12.62 9.74
C LEU A 475 -1.18 13.97 9.94
N GLN A 476 -0.83 14.97 9.13
CA GLN A 476 -1.44 16.31 9.21
C GLN A 476 -2.91 16.33 8.80
N TYR A 477 -3.30 15.48 7.85
CA TYR A 477 -4.61 15.51 7.21
C TYR A 477 -5.44 14.24 7.45
N SER A 478 -4.77 13.11 7.66
CA SER A 478 -5.38 11.85 8.09
C SER A 478 -4.81 11.42 9.45
N GLY A 479 -5.42 10.43 10.10
CA GLY A 479 -5.03 10.03 11.46
C GLY A 479 -3.71 9.25 11.52
N GLU A 480 -3.68 8.23 12.37
CA GLU A 480 -2.53 7.37 12.58
C GLU A 480 -2.10 6.65 11.29
N PHE A 481 -0.79 6.58 11.05
CA PHE A 481 -0.19 5.97 9.87
C PHE A 481 1.05 5.14 10.19
N HIS A 482 1.17 4.00 9.51
CA HIS A 482 2.35 3.13 9.54
C HIS A 482 2.93 2.95 8.15
N LEU A 483 4.26 2.94 8.02
CA LEU A 483 4.91 2.64 6.75
C LEU A 483 5.15 1.12 6.63
N PRO A 484 4.55 0.41 5.66
CA PRO A 484 4.72 -1.03 5.52
C PRO A 484 6.18 -1.44 5.26
N ARG A 485 6.60 -2.58 5.82
CA ARG A 485 7.98 -3.09 5.66
C ARG A 485 8.29 -3.59 4.24
N ASN A 486 7.28 -3.89 3.43
CA ASN A 486 7.46 -4.24 2.02
C ASN A 486 7.60 -3.01 1.11
N VAL A 487 7.71 -1.79 1.65
CA VAL A 487 7.94 -0.56 0.87
C VAL A 487 9.41 -0.14 0.96
N PHE A 488 10.08 -0.06 -0.19
CA PHE A 488 11.49 0.31 -0.35
C PHE A 488 11.61 1.66 -1.06
N VAL A 489 12.65 2.44 -0.74
CA VAL A 489 12.88 3.75 -1.37
C VAL A 489 14.25 3.80 -2.03
N ILE A 490 14.30 4.13 -3.32
CA ILE A 490 15.55 4.33 -4.06
C ILE A 490 15.62 5.79 -4.51
N GLY A 491 16.51 6.58 -3.93
CA GLY A 491 16.80 7.95 -4.36
C GLY A 491 17.91 8.00 -5.40
N THR A 492 17.84 8.94 -6.33
CA THR A 492 18.97 9.32 -7.19
C THR A 492 19.38 10.76 -6.91
N MET A 493 20.69 11.01 -6.86
CA MET A 493 21.23 12.33 -6.54
C MET A 493 22.37 12.69 -7.50
N ASN A 494 22.23 13.81 -8.20
CA ASN A 494 23.33 14.41 -8.95
C ASN A 494 24.22 15.23 -8.02
N THR A 495 25.53 14.93 -7.98
CA THR A 495 26.49 15.65 -7.13
C THR A 495 27.05 16.92 -7.76
N ALA A 496 26.98 17.04 -9.09
CA ALA A 496 27.41 18.25 -9.81
C ALA A 496 26.54 19.48 -9.51
N ASP A 497 25.29 19.29 -9.06
CA ASP A 497 24.33 20.35 -8.76
C ASP A 497 24.66 21.02 -7.41
N ARG A 498 25.68 21.88 -7.40
CA ARG A 498 26.15 22.62 -6.21
C ARG A 498 25.15 23.67 -5.69
N SER A 499 24.11 23.99 -6.45
CA SER A 499 23.09 25.02 -6.14
C SER A 499 21.96 24.52 -5.25
N ILE A 500 22.01 23.26 -4.82
CA ILE A 500 20.89 22.53 -4.25
C ILE A 500 21.21 22.16 -2.79
N ALA A 501 20.18 22.17 -1.94
CA ALA A 501 20.33 21.92 -0.50
C ALA A 501 21.10 20.60 -0.27
N LEU A 502 22.19 20.68 0.50
CA LEU A 502 22.90 19.50 0.98
C LEU A 502 21.90 18.58 1.67
N VAL A 503 21.94 17.29 1.32
CA VAL A 503 21.15 16.27 2.02
C VAL A 503 21.52 16.33 3.50
N ASP A 504 20.54 16.66 4.34
CA ASP A 504 20.75 16.88 5.76
C ASP A 504 21.33 15.63 6.45
N ALA A 505 22.07 15.82 7.55
CA ALA A 505 22.66 14.77 8.36
C ALA A 505 21.63 13.71 8.78
N ALA A 506 20.38 14.14 8.99
CA ALA A 506 19.28 13.25 9.31
C ALA A 506 18.92 12.30 8.16
N MET A 507 18.94 12.74 6.90
CA MET A 507 18.78 11.85 5.75
C MET A 507 19.99 10.95 5.54
N ARG A 508 21.21 11.47 5.76
CA ARG A 508 22.43 10.66 5.72
C ARG A 508 22.41 9.47 6.69
N ARG A 509 21.74 9.62 7.83
CA ARG A 509 21.54 8.53 8.79
C ARG A 509 20.55 7.46 8.30
N ARG A 510 19.53 7.86 7.53
CA ARG A 510 18.37 7.03 7.20
C ARG A 510 18.54 6.25 5.89
N PHE A 511 19.33 6.78 4.96
CA PHE A 511 19.59 6.15 3.67
C PHE A 511 21.00 5.55 3.64
N ALA A 512 21.17 4.40 3.00
CA ALA A 512 22.48 3.95 2.57
C ALA A 512 22.90 4.70 1.30
N PHE A 513 24.15 5.16 1.23
CA PHE A 513 24.66 5.94 0.10
C PHE A 513 25.57 5.06 -0.75
N VAL A 514 25.19 4.85 -2.00
CA VAL A 514 25.97 4.06 -2.97
C VAL A 514 26.47 4.99 -4.06
N ALA A 515 27.79 5.09 -4.17
CA ALA A 515 28.44 5.92 -5.16
C ALA A 515 28.35 5.28 -6.55
N LEU A 516 27.99 6.07 -7.55
CA LEU A 516 28.02 5.72 -8.97
C LEU A 516 28.91 6.75 -9.67
N HIS A 517 30.21 6.50 -9.59
CA HIS A 517 31.24 7.41 -10.05
C HIS A 517 32.08 6.75 -11.18
N PRO A 518 32.43 7.45 -12.28
CA PRO A 518 33.11 6.83 -13.44
C PRO A 518 34.42 6.08 -13.17
N ASP A 519 35.10 6.41 -12.08
CA ASP A 519 36.39 5.84 -11.66
C ASP A 519 36.26 4.74 -10.59
N GLU A 520 35.03 4.38 -10.19
CA GLU A 520 34.76 3.43 -9.12
C GLU A 520 33.74 2.39 -9.62
N GLU A 521 33.86 1.14 -9.15
CA GLU A 521 32.83 0.12 -9.41
C GLU A 521 31.48 0.62 -8.85
N PRO A 522 30.36 0.44 -9.59
CA PRO A 522 30.20 -0.43 -10.76
C PRO A 522 30.39 0.29 -12.11
N THR A 523 30.70 1.59 -12.10
CA THR A 523 30.72 2.41 -13.34
C THR A 523 32.07 2.34 -14.05
N ASP A 524 33.15 2.05 -13.31
CA ASP A 524 34.47 1.81 -13.90
C ASP A 524 34.40 0.66 -14.92
N GLY A 525 35.03 0.87 -16.08
CA GLY A 525 35.00 -0.07 -17.20
C GLY A 525 33.63 -0.27 -17.88
N MET A 526 32.54 0.32 -17.40
CA MET A 526 31.18 0.11 -17.94
C MET A 526 31.08 0.45 -19.42
N LEU A 527 31.71 1.56 -19.85
CA LEU A 527 31.71 1.95 -21.27
C LEU A 527 32.46 0.93 -22.13
N ALA A 528 33.58 0.39 -21.66
CA ALA A 528 34.33 -0.62 -22.39
C ALA A 528 33.51 -1.91 -22.54
N ARG A 529 32.88 -2.38 -21.45
CA ARG A 529 31.96 -3.54 -21.47
C ARG A 529 30.80 -3.32 -22.46
N TRP A 530 30.18 -2.15 -22.43
CA TRP A 530 29.09 -1.79 -23.35
C TRP A 530 29.55 -1.80 -24.81
N ILE A 531 30.71 -1.20 -25.11
CA ILE A 531 31.25 -1.16 -26.47
C ILE A 531 31.54 -2.57 -26.97
N GLU A 532 32.17 -3.41 -26.15
CA GLU A 532 32.48 -4.79 -26.50
C GLU A 532 31.21 -5.59 -26.82
N GLN A 533 30.20 -5.53 -25.95
CA GLN A 533 28.92 -6.24 -26.13
C GLN A 533 28.22 -5.78 -27.43
N ARG A 534 28.07 -4.47 -27.63
CA ARG A 534 27.37 -3.93 -28.82
C ARG A 534 28.12 -4.15 -30.12
N THR A 535 29.44 -4.28 -30.06
CA THR A 535 30.27 -4.67 -31.21
C THR A 535 30.07 -6.14 -31.55
N LYS A 536 30.03 -7.04 -30.55
CA LYS A 536 29.70 -8.46 -30.74
C LYS A 536 28.32 -8.65 -31.36
N ASP A 537 27.35 -7.84 -30.95
CA ASP A 537 25.98 -7.86 -31.50
C ASP A 537 25.87 -7.22 -32.90
N GLY A 538 26.96 -6.68 -33.46
CA GLY A 538 26.98 -6.00 -34.76
C GLY A 538 26.22 -4.66 -34.79
N GLN A 539 25.88 -4.10 -33.62
CA GLN A 539 25.10 -2.87 -33.51
C GLN A 539 25.96 -1.60 -33.67
N ILE A 540 27.25 -1.69 -33.33
CA ILE A 540 28.21 -0.60 -33.49
C ILE A 540 29.52 -1.10 -34.12
N THR A 541 30.28 -0.17 -34.68
CA THR A 541 31.65 -0.43 -35.15
C THR A 541 32.53 0.74 -34.73
N PRO A 542 33.25 0.64 -33.60
CA PRO A 542 34.10 1.70 -33.12
C PRO A 542 35.24 2.00 -34.10
N ALA A 543 35.37 3.26 -34.52
CA ALA A 543 36.47 3.70 -35.39
C ALA A 543 37.77 3.98 -34.62
N GLU A 544 37.68 4.12 -33.29
CA GLU A 544 38.77 4.44 -32.37
C GLU A 544 38.43 3.95 -30.95
N ASP A 545 39.40 4.00 -30.05
CA ASP A 545 39.21 3.63 -28.64
C ASP A 545 38.48 4.73 -27.86
N VAL A 546 37.15 4.71 -27.94
CA VAL A 546 36.28 5.68 -27.25
C VAL A 546 36.36 5.54 -25.72
N ALA A 547 36.62 4.34 -25.20
CA ALA A 547 36.78 4.11 -23.77
C ALA A 547 38.05 4.80 -23.24
N ALA A 548 39.17 4.67 -23.93
CA ALA A 548 40.41 5.36 -23.57
C ALA A 548 40.25 6.90 -23.64
N LEU A 549 39.50 7.42 -24.63
CA LEU A 549 39.21 8.86 -24.72
C LEU A 549 38.37 9.36 -23.54
N HIS A 550 37.39 8.58 -23.09
CA HIS A 550 36.55 8.89 -21.94
C HIS A 550 37.36 8.88 -20.63
N GLN A 551 38.21 7.88 -20.43
CA GLN A 551 39.12 7.80 -19.29
C GLN A 551 40.09 8.99 -19.27
N GLU A 552 40.70 9.33 -20.40
CA GLU A 552 41.61 10.48 -20.49
C GLU A 552 40.87 11.81 -20.27
N LEU A 553 39.62 11.94 -20.72
CA LEU A 553 38.77 13.09 -20.40
C LEU A 553 38.60 13.23 -18.89
N ASN A 554 38.13 12.17 -18.21
CA ASN A 554 37.87 12.20 -16.77
C ASN A 554 39.16 12.35 -15.94
N ARG A 555 40.30 11.88 -16.42
CA ARG A 555 41.61 12.12 -15.79
C ARG A 555 42.00 13.60 -15.79
N ARG A 556 41.55 14.39 -16.78
CA ARG A 556 41.82 15.84 -16.85
C ARG A 556 40.88 16.68 -16.00
N ILE A 557 39.75 16.11 -15.55
CA ILE A 557 38.77 16.75 -14.69
C ILE A 557 39.17 16.48 -13.23
N GLU A 558 39.55 17.56 -12.53
CA GLU A 558 40.07 17.49 -11.16
C GLU A 558 38.94 17.28 -10.13
N ASP A 559 37.78 17.91 -10.35
CA ASP A 559 36.61 17.69 -9.51
C ASP A 559 35.93 16.36 -9.85
N LYS A 560 35.96 15.43 -8.89
CA LYS A 560 35.32 14.12 -9.04
C LYS A 560 33.82 14.24 -9.32
N ASP A 561 33.13 15.15 -8.66
CA ASP A 561 31.68 15.32 -8.80
C ASP A 561 31.26 15.91 -10.15
N PHE A 562 32.22 16.48 -10.90
CA PHE A 562 32.01 17.01 -12.24
C PHE A 562 32.46 16.06 -13.36
N ARG A 563 32.95 14.86 -13.05
CA ARG A 563 33.36 13.90 -14.09
C ARG A 563 32.20 13.51 -14.97
N ILE A 564 32.49 13.18 -16.22
CA ILE A 564 31.45 12.87 -17.20
C ILE A 564 31.15 11.37 -17.15
N GLY A 565 29.88 11.02 -16.93
CA GLY A 565 29.45 9.64 -16.92
C GLY A 565 29.46 8.97 -18.31
N PRO A 566 29.55 7.63 -18.36
CA PRO A 566 29.65 6.88 -19.62
C PRO A 566 28.38 6.93 -20.49
N SER A 567 27.21 7.26 -19.92
CA SER A 567 25.92 7.17 -20.66
C SER A 567 25.81 8.15 -21.84
N TYR A 568 26.60 9.23 -21.85
CA TYR A 568 26.72 10.12 -23.01
C TYR A 568 27.26 9.40 -24.25
N LEU A 569 28.10 8.38 -24.05
CA LEU A 569 28.80 7.62 -25.09
C LEU A 569 28.14 6.26 -25.39
N MET A 570 27.20 5.80 -24.55
CA MET A 570 26.49 4.53 -24.69
C MET A 570 25.28 4.64 -25.64
N ARG A 571 25.49 5.12 -26.87
CA ARG A 571 24.44 5.26 -27.89
C ARG A 571 24.98 4.89 -29.28
N PRO A 572 24.29 4.05 -30.07
CA PRO A 572 24.77 3.65 -31.39
C PRO A 572 25.08 4.83 -32.33
N SER A 573 24.32 5.93 -32.22
CA SER A 573 24.50 7.14 -33.01
C SER A 573 25.84 7.85 -32.80
N VAL A 574 26.53 7.60 -31.68
CA VAL A 574 27.88 8.13 -31.40
C VAL A 574 28.92 7.47 -32.31
N TYR A 575 28.71 6.21 -32.68
CA TYR A 575 29.65 5.40 -33.47
C TYR A 575 29.37 5.49 -34.98
N ALA A 576 28.28 6.16 -35.38
CA ALA A 576 28.04 6.51 -36.77
C ALA A 576 29.04 7.57 -37.27
N ALA A 577 29.16 7.73 -38.60
CA ALA A 577 30.07 8.70 -39.22
C ALA A 577 29.87 10.12 -38.65
N GLY A 578 30.90 10.64 -37.98
CA GLY A 578 30.89 11.97 -37.35
C GLY A 578 30.08 12.09 -36.06
N GLY A 579 29.49 10.99 -35.55
CA GLY A 579 28.69 10.95 -34.34
C GLY A 579 29.44 11.43 -33.10
N LEU A 580 30.62 10.86 -32.85
CA LEU A 580 31.46 11.23 -31.70
C LEU A 580 31.87 12.72 -31.73
N LYS A 581 32.27 13.23 -32.89
CA LYS A 581 32.60 14.66 -33.06
C LYS A 581 31.40 15.56 -32.77
N ARG A 582 30.20 15.13 -33.19
CA ARG A 582 28.96 15.86 -32.93
C ARG A 582 28.66 15.87 -31.44
N LEU A 583 28.67 14.70 -30.78
CA LEU A 583 28.47 14.58 -29.33
C LEU A 583 29.44 15.48 -28.55
N TRP A 584 30.73 15.44 -28.89
CA TRP A 584 31.74 16.25 -28.20
C TRP A 584 31.41 17.74 -28.27
N ARG A 585 31.07 18.23 -29.46
CA ARG A 585 30.73 19.64 -29.70
C ARG A 585 29.41 20.07 -29.07
N THR A 586 28.41 19.20 -28.99
CA THR A 586 27.05 19.59 -28.58
C THR A 586 26.67 19.21 -27.16
N ALA A 587 27.44 18.35 -26.49
CA ALA A 587 27.15 17.89 -25.13
C ALA A 587 28.36 18.02 -24.21
N ILE A 588 29.50 17.41 -24.58
CA ILE A 588 30.66 17.33 -23.68
C ILE A 588 31.33 18.69 -23.48
N LEU A 589 31.64 19.40 -24.57
CA LEU A 589 32.31 20.70 -24.48
C LEU A 589 31.44 21.77 -23.83
N PRO A 590 30.14 21.92 -24.17
CA PRO A 590 29.28 22.88 -23.47
C PRO A 590 29.21 22.65 -21.95
N LEU A 591 29.15 21.40 -21.48
CA LEU A 591 29.18 21.10 -20.04
C LEU A 591 30.48 21.58 -19.38
N LEU A 592 31.62 21.36 -20.04
CA LEU A 592 32.92 21.78 -19.53
C LEU A 592 33.09 23.31 -19.61
N GLU A 593 32.54 23.97 -20.63
CA GLU A 593 32.47 25.43 -20.73
C GLU A 593 31.68 26.03 -19.56
N GLU A 594 30.57 25.40 -19.16
CA GLU A 594 29.78 25.83 -17.99
C GLU A 594 30.55 25.64 -16.68
N HIS A 595 31.29 24.53 -16.53
CA HIS A 595 32.10 24.29 -15.32
C HIS A 595 33.26 25.27 -15.16
N HIS A 596 33.91 25.63 -16.27
CA HIS A 596 35.00 26.62 -16.27
C HIS A 596 34.47 28.04 -16.53
N TYR A 597 33.16 28.28 -16.37
CA TYR A 597 32.57 29.59 -16.60
C TYR A 597 33.17 30.63 -15.64
N GLY A 598 33.78 31.67 -16.19
CA GLY A 598 34.47 32.71 -15.43
C GLY A 598 35.94 32.40 -15.10
N ASP A 599 36.48 31.25 -15.53
CA ASP A 599 37.90 30.93 -15.47
C ASP A 599 38.56 31.09 -16.87
N ASP A 600 38.99 32.32 -17.18
CA ASP A 600 39.67 32.64 -18.44
C ASP A 600 41.05 31.95 -18.58
N SER A 601 41.56 31.30 -17.53
CA SER A 601 42.84 30.59 -17.58
C SER A 601 42.76 29.24 -18.28
N VAL A 602 41.54 28.68 -18.43
CA VAL A 602 41.31 27.36 -19.02
C VAL A 602 40.72 27.48 -20.42
N ASN A 603 41.52 27.19 -21.45
CA ASN A 603 40.99 26.98 -22.80
C ASN A 603 40.37 25.57 -22.92
N VAL A 604 39.04 25.50 -22.84
CA VAL A 604 38.27 24.24 -22.83
C VAL A 604 38.51 23.39 -24.08
N GLU A 605 38.49 23.96 -25.28
CA GLU A 605 38.74 23.23 -26.53
C GLU A 605 40.17 22.69 -26.59
N ALA A 606 41.16 23.46 -26.14
CA ALA A 606 42.55 23.03 -26.14
C ALA A 606 42.82 21.91 -25.10
N ARG A 607 42.16 21.98 -23.93
CA ARG A 607 42.33 21.02 -22.83
C ARG A 607 41.47 19.76 -22.97
N TYR A 608 40.23 19.87 -23.45
CA TYR A 608 39.27 18.76 -23.46
C TYR A 608 38.75 18.41 -24.86
N GLY A 609 39.14 19.15 -25.90
CA GLY A 609 38.74 18.88 -27.27
C GLY A 609 39.20 17.50 -27.74
N LEU A 610 38.39 16.87 -28.58
CA LEU A 610 38.60 15.51 -29.06
C LEU A 610 39.98 15.31 -29.71
N ALA A 611 40.48 16.32 -30.44
CA ALA A 611 41.83 16.28 -31.04
C ALA A 611 42.95 16.25 -29.99
N ALA A 612 42.78 16.95 -28.86
CA ALA A 612 43.75 16.98 -27.77
C ALA A 612 43.77 15.67 -26.97
N LEU A 613 42.60 15.04 -26.79
CA LEU A 613 42.48 13.73 -26.15
C LEU A 613 43.10 12.63 -27.01
N ARG A 614 42.78 12.59 -28.31
CA ARG A 614 43.38 11.64 -29.27
C ARG A 614 44.90 11.68 -29.27
N ARG A 615 45.51 12.88 -29.26
CA ARG A 615 46.97 13.03 -29.19
C ARG A 615 47.56 12.41 -27.91
N ALA A 616 46.89 12.57 -26.78
CA ALA A 616 47.37 12.01 -25.52
C ALA A 616 47.24 10.49 -25.49
N VAL A 617 46.11 9.93 -25.94
CA VAL A 617 45.89 8.49 -25.99
C VAL A 617 46.87 7.81 -26.96
N SER A 618 47.11 8.40 -28.14
CA SER A 618 48.08 7.88 -29.11
C SER A 618 49.55 8.06 -28.68
N GLY A 619 49.84 9.02 -27.80
CA GLY A 619 51.20 9.35 -27.36
C GLY A 619 51.66 8.64 -26.09
N GLY A 620 50.76 7.97 -25.36
CA GLY A 620 51.09 7.24 -24.11
C GLY A 620 51.53 5.79 -24.30
N GLY A 621 51.70 5.33 -25.55
CA GLY A 621 52.09 3.95 -25.91
C GLY A 621 53.56 3.76 -26.27
N SER A 622 54.46 4.62 -25.79
CA SER A 622 55.92 4.55 -26.03
C SER A 622 56.73 4.44 -24.75
#